data_AF-A0A9W9BWC8-F1
#
_entry.id   AF-A0A9W9BWC8-F1
#
_cell.length_a   1.000
_cell.length_b   1.000
_cell.length_c   1.000
_cell.angle_alpha   90.00
_cell.angle_beta   90.00
_cell.angle_gamma   90.00
#
_symmetry.space_group_name_H-M   'P 1'
#
loop_
_entity.id
_entity.type
_entity.pdbx_description
1 polymer ?
#
loop_
_entity_poly.entity_id
_entity_poly.type
_entity_poly.pdbx_seq_one_letter_code
_entity_poly.pdbx_strand_id
1 'polypeptide(L)'
;MAVILSAKTKTAHVNMMTDTIIANLPADALRSVVRTILTVEPSITNILEKQTRLYLSKTADQRIDELFASTAERMAPTANFNLAQQRLRSAIGCGMVLESFPMLENIVDESVKLDIGNAVPRLVELDHCLAAIDGDIVQASTAIQKRLLSNSGSRSLSEEEKSVMTALFDSLLRCRQRWLASAHDFPFERGTSVLAAILSRESDVETPVEENSAFYGDLAARNDPASLETFKIKDSDLPRLFAGLWQLSSPSWGVVSQSQMFEQFSEYITRGFSAFDMAGHYGDAEIIFGRLRSSLPRSMDVFGATKYCVFHRITVTPTVVRANVAERCQRMSANHVDLLQFHWQDYNDHQYIQVLHILREDERVRHLGLCNFDTLRLQEVIDNNIDVVTNQVQFSLVDARPRFRMGEVCTRHNVKLLTYGTLCGGFLAEKWLGKTEPQLFGADSTPSQRKYFEMIQTWGDWDLFQTLLRTLKDIAIKHSVSISNVATRWVLDFPYVGAVIVGARMGVSEHTEENLKTYGWRLGDDDQANIEKVLEKSRREEVFQVMGDCGSEYR
;
A
#
# COMPACT_ATOMS: atom_id res chain seq x y z
N MET A 1 8.37 21.83 -38.20
CA MET A 1 9.27 23.01 -38.14
C MET A 1 9.20 23.60 -36.74
N ALA A 2 10.36 23.89 -36.16
CA ALA A 2 10.53 24.27 -34.77
C ALA A 2 9.94 25.66 -34.45
N VAL A 3 9.33 25.79 -33.27
CA VAL A 3 9.12 27.10 -32.60
C VAL A 3 9.71 27.00 -31.21
N ILE A 4 10.78 27.77 -31.02
CA ILE A 4 11.55 27.93 -29.79
C ILE A 4 10.84 29.00 -28.96
N LEU A 5 10.43 28.66 -27.73
CA LEU A 5 10.06 29.64 -26.72
C LEU A 5 11.32 30.13 -25.99
N SER A 6 11.48 31.45 -25.97
CA SER A 6 12.57 32.21 -25.37
C SER A 6 12.70 31.95 -23.86
N ALA A 7 13.61 31.07 -23.48
CA ALA A 7 14.34 31.07 -22.22
C ALA A 7 15.81 30.87 -22.57
N LYS A 8 16.75 31.58 -21.92
CA LYS A 8 18.20 31.53 -22.20
C LYS A 8 18.66 30.11 -22.56
N THR A 9 18.92 29.88 -23.84
CA THR A 9 19.27 28.59 -24.43
C THR A 9 20.68 28.21 -24.01
N LYS A 10 20.82 27.50 -22.87
CA LYS A 10 21.91 26.53 -22.76
C LYS A 10 21.48 25.30 -23.57
N THR A 11 21.77 25.29 -24.86
CA THR A 11 21.68 24.07 -25.67
C THR A 11 22.75 23.10 -25.18
N ALA A 12 22.38 22.21 -24.25
CA ALA A 12 23.17 21.01 -24.00
C ALA A 12 22.95 20.07 -25.19
N HIS A 13 23.98 19.86 -26.01
CA HIS A 13 23.95 18.87 -27.07
C HIS A 13 24.06 17.47 -26.43
N VAL A 14 23.03 16.64 -26.57
CA VAL A 14 23.14 15.20 -26.26
C VAL A 14 24.05 14.59 -27.33
N ASN A 15 25.18 14.01 -26.95
CA ASN A 15 26.12 13.49 -27.93
C ASN A 15 25.51 12.28 -28.68
N MET A 16 25.97 12.04 -29.91
CA MET A 16 25.42 10.95 -30.74
C MET A 16 25.57 9.57 -30.11
N MET A 17 26.61 9.34 -29.29
CA MET A 17 26.80 8.07 -28.60
C MET A 17 25.71 7.85 -27.54
N THR A 18 25.28 8.90 -26.84
CA THR A 18 24.15 8.85 -25.90
C THR A 18 22.85 8.54 -26.62
N ASP A 19 22.61 9.13 -27.80
CA ASP A 19 21.44 8.78 -28.61
C ASP A 19 21.48 7.33 -29.09
N THR A 20 22.66 6.80 -29.46
CA THR A 20 22.81 5.38 -29.77
C THR A 20 22.45 4.49 -28.58
N ILE A 21 22.84 4.87 -27.35
CA ILE A 21 22.45 4.15 -26.14
C ILE A 21 20.93 4.19 -25.96
N ILE A 22 20.30 5.37 -26.03
CA ILE A 22 18.84 5.52 -25.84
C ILE A 22 18.06 4.73 -26.91
N ALA A 23 18.52 4.75 -28.16
CA ALA A 23 17.83 4.10 -29.28
C ALA A 23 17.93 2.57 -29.28
N ASN A 24 18.98 2.00 -28.66
CA ASN A 24 19.26 0.56 -28.74
C ASN A 24 19.14 -0.17 -27.40
N LEU A 25 19.07 0.53 -26.26
CA LEU A 25 18.81 -0.13 -24.98
C LEU A 25 17.39 -0.74 -24.97
N PRO A 26 17.25 -2.00 -24.54
CA PRO A 26 15.95 -2.57 -24.23
C PRO A 26 15.17 -1.70 -23.23
N ALA A 27 13.84 -1.69 -23.33
CA ALA A 27 12.99 -0.79 -22.55
C ALA A 27 13.12 -0.99 -21.03
N ASP A 28 13.29 -2.22 -20.58
CA ASP A 28 13.59 -2.59 -19.19
C ASP A 28 14.95 -2.06 -18.72
N ALA A 29 15.99 -2.17 -19.56
CA ALA A 29 17.30 -1.58 -19.28
C ALA A 29 17.23 -0.06 -19.19
N LEU A 30 16.50 0.60 -20.11
CA LEU A 30 16.31 2.05 -20.08
C LEU A 30 15.58 2.50 -18.80
N ARG A 31 14.53 1.78 -18.38
CA ARG A 31 13.83 2.06 -17.11
C ARG A 31 14.77 1.94 -15.91
N SER A 32 15.63 0.92 -15.90
CA SER A 32 16.63 0.72 -14.85
C SER A 32 17.63 1.88 -14.79
N VAL A 33 18.21 2.25 -15.93
CA VAL A 33 19.16 3.37 -16.03
C VAL A 33 18.52 4.68 -15.58
N VAL A 34 17.30 4.99 -16.06
CA VAL A 34 16.58 6.21 -15.66
C VAL A 34 16.34 6.21 -14.15
N ARG A 35 15.88 5.10 -13.55
CA ARG A 35 15.69 5.03 -12.09
C ARG A 35 17.00 5.31 -11.35
N THR A 36 18.09 4.65 -11.73
CA THR A 36 19.40 4.85 -11.08
C THR A 36 19.82 6.31 -11.14
N ILE A 37 19.62 6.98 -12.28
CA ILE A 37 19.88 8.42 -12.41
C ILE A 37 19.03 9.23 -11.41
N LEU A 38 17.74 8.92 -11.28
CA LEU A 38 16.85 9.61 -10.32
C LEU A 38 17.20 9.34 -8.86
N THR A 39 17.71 8.14 -8.54
CA THR A 39 18.16 7.80 -7.19
C THR A 39 19.45 8.55 -6.84
N VAL A 40 20.39 8.66 -7.79
CA VAL A 40 21.67 9.36 -7.59
C VAL A 40 21.50 10.87 -7.58
N GLU A 41 20.62 11.40 -8.43
CA GLU A 41 20.35 12.83 -8.58
C GLU A 41 18.83 13.11 -8.52
N PRO A 42 18.26 13.19 -7.30
CA PRO A 42 16.82 13.38 -7.12
C PRO A 42 16.27 14.66 -7.77
N SER A 43 17.11 15.69 -7.98
CA SER A 43 16.70 16.95 -8.60
C SER A 43 16.21 16.77 -10.05
N ILE A 44 16.64 15.71 -10.74
CA ILE A 44 16.21 15.39 -12.12
C ILE A 44 14.75 14.92 -12.18
N THR A 45 14.19 14.41 -11.08
CA THR A 45 12.80 13.89 -11.03
C THR A 45 11.79 14.92 -11.53
N ASN A 46 11.90 16.16 -11.06
CA ASN A 46 11.02 17.26 -11.49
C ASN A 46 11.15 17.57 -12.99
N ILE A 47 12.33 17.36 -13.57
CA ILE A 47 12.58 17.57 -15.00
C ILE A 47 11.91 16.44 -15.80
N LEU A 48 12.10 15.19 -15.38
CA LEU A 48 11.45 14.03 -16.01
C LEU A 48 9.93 14.20 -16.03
N GLU A 49 9.33 14.49 -14.88
CA GLU A 49 7.89 14.71 -14.75
C GLU A 49 7.40 15.85 -15.65
N LYS A 50 8.14 16.98 -15.68
CA LYS A 50 7.81 18.11 -16.57
C LYS A 50 7.85 17.72 -18.04
N GLN A 51 8.88 16.99 -18.49
CA GLN A 51 8.99 16.56 -19.88
C GLN A 51 7.91 15.53 -20.25
N THR A 52 7.56 14.62 -19.32
CA THR A 52 6.44 13.69 -19.48
C THR A 52 5.12 14.44 -19.64
N ARG A 53 4.85 15.47 -18.82
CA ARG A 53 3.66 16.31 -18.97
C ARG A 53 3.58 16.99 -20.34
N LEU A 54 4.71 17.52 -20.83
CA LEU A 54 4.77 18.14 -22.17
C LEU A 54 4.52 17.12 -23.28
N TYR A 55 5.07 15.91 -23.18
CA TYR A 55 4.82 14.83 -24.13
C TYR A 55 3.35 14.42 -24.15
N LEU A 56 2.74 14.22 -22.99
CA LEU A 56 1.33 13.83 -22.86
C LEU A 56 0.40 14.93 -23.38
N SER A 57 0.71 16.20 -23.09
CA SER A 57 -0.07 17.34 -23.59
C SER A 57 -0.01 17.45 -25.11
N LYS A 58 1.16 17.23 -25.73
CA LYS A 58 1.33 17.26 -27.19
C LYS A 58 0.61 16.13 -27.92
N THR A 59 0.31 15.05 -27.22
CA THR A 59 -0.36 13.87 -27.76
C THR A 59 -1.83 13.80 -27.33
N ALA A 60 -2.35 14.82 -26.63
CA ALA A 60 -3.65 14.81 -25.93
C ALA A 60 -4.85 14.50 -26.84
N ASP A 61 -4.83 14.97 -28.09
CA ASP A 61 -5.94 14.78 -29.04
C ASP A 61 -6.09 13.35 -29.57
N GLN A 62 -5.19 12.44 -29.19
CA GLN A 62 -5.28 11.02 -29.54
C GLN A 62 -6.23 10.31 -28.58
N ARG A 63 -7.55 10.49 -28.77
CA ARG A 63 -8.53 9.54 -28.21
C ARG A 63 -8.19 8.15 -28.75
N ILE A 64 -8.03 7.19 -27.85
CA ILE A 64 -7.74 5.80 -28.18
C ILE A 64 -9.07 5.04 -28.06
N ASP A 65 -9.63 4.65 -29.18
CA ASP A 65 -10.88 3.90 -29.28
C ASP A 65 -10.62 2.40 -29.53
N GLU A 66 -11.71 1.62 -29.62
CA GLU A 66 -11.64 0.18 -29.87
C GLU A 66 -10.82 -0.55 -28.79
N LEU A 67 -11.03 -0.15 -27.54
CA LEU A 67 -10.28 -0.68 -26.39
C LEU A 67 -10.63 -2.13 -26.09
N PHE A 68 -11.84 -2.55 -26.47
CA PHE A 68 -12.33 -3.90 -26.27
C PHE A 68 -12.88 -4.45 -27.59
N ALA A 69 -12.69 -5.75 -27.80
CA ALA A 69 -13.29 -6.48 -28.91
C ALA A 69 -14.30 -7.50 -28.35
N SER A 70 -15.49 -7.55 -28.95
CA SER A 70 -16.50 -8.59 -28.72
C SER A 70 -16.69 -9.38 -30.00
N THR A 71 -16.43 -10.68 -29.97
CA THR A 71 -16.79 -11.62 -31.03
C THR A 71 -17.82 -12.62 -30.51
N ALA A 72 -18.41 -13.42 -31.40
CA ALA A 72 -19.35 -14.48 -31.02
C ALA A 72 -18.74 -15.53 -30.06
N GLU A 73 -17.41 -15.58 -29.93
CA GLU A 73 -16.69 -16.57 -29.13
C GLU A 73 -15.94 -15.98 -27.93
N ARG A 74 -15.64 -14.67 -27.91
CA ARG A 74 -14.82 -14.07 -26.84
C ARG A 74 -14.97 -12.55 -26.71
N MET A 75 -14.72 -12.08 -25.49
CA MET A 75 -14.52 -10.67 -25.15
C MET A 75 -13.10 -10.49 -24.62
N ALA A 76 -12.36 -9.52 -25.16
CA ALA A 76 -10.96 -9.30 -24.79
C ALA A 76 -10.54 -7.84 -24.92
N PRO A 77 -9.55 -7.38 -24.12
CA PRO A 77 -8.88 -6.11 -24.36
C PRO A 77 -8.11 -6.17 -25.69
N THR A 78 -7.99 -5.02 -26.36
CA THR A 78 -7.18 -4.89 -27.58
C THR A 78 -5.79 -4.32 -27.26
N ALA A 79 -4.90 -4.23 -28.25
CA ALA A 79 -3.62 -3.52 -28.08
C ALA A 79 -3.82 -2.04 -27.70
N ASN A 80 -4.93 -1.43 -28.13
CA ASN A 80 -5.29 -0.06 -27.82
C ASN A 80 -5.59 0.14 -26.32
N PHE A 81 -6.16 -0.87 -25.65
CA PHE A 81 -6.33 -0.84 -24.19
C PHE A 81 -5.01 -0.60 -23.46
N ASN A 82 -3.98 -1.36 -23.82
CA ASN A 82 -2.66 -1.24 -23.18
C ASN A 82 -2.05 0.14 -23.39
N LEU A 83 -2.19 0.72 -24.60
CA LEU A 83 -1.74 2.07 -24.90
C LEU A 83 -2.50 3.13 -24.07
N ALA A 84 -3.82 2.99 -23.99
CA ALA A 84 -4.67 3.88 -23.20
C ALA A 84 -4.31 3.83 -21.70
N GLN A 85 -4.12 2.63 -21.15
CA GLN A 85 -3.74 2.46 -19.74
C GLN A 85 -2.32 2.97 -19.44
N GLN A 86 -1.35 2.73 -20.32
CA GLN A 86 0.01 3.25 -20.16
C GLN A 86 0.02 4.79 -20.15
N ARG A 87 -0.75 5.40 -21.06
CA ARG A 87 -0.92 6.85 -21.12
C ARG A 87 -1.58 7.40 -19.85
N LEU A 88 -2.68 6.78 -19.43
CA LEU A 88 -3.40 7.11 -18.19
C LEU A 88 -2.48 7.09 -16.97
N ARG A 89 -1.74 5.98 -16.77
CA ARG A 89 -0.84 5.84 -15.61
C ARG A 89 0.33 6.81 -15.67
N SER A 90 0.81 7.14 -16.86
CA SER A 90 1.83 8.18 -17.04
C SER A 90 1.30 9.55 -16.63
N ALA A 91 0.05 9.88 -17.01
CA ALA A 91 -0.61 11.13 -16.62
C ALA A 91 -0.78 11.24 -15.11
N ILE A 92 -1.32 10.20 -14.46
CA ILE A 92 -1.44 10.15 -12.99
C ILE A 92 -0.06 10.30 -12.34
N GLY A 93 0.94 9.55 -12.82
CA GLY A 93 2.29 9.50 -12.27
C GLY A 93 3.05 10.83 -12.32
N CYS A 94 2.83 11.67 -13.35
CA CYS A 94 3.43 12.99 -13.46
C CYS A 94 2.54 14.14 -12.96
N GLY A 95 1.47 13.83 -12.23
CA GLY A 95 0.58 14.82 -11.64
C GLY A 95 -0.35 15.53 -12.64
N MET A 96 -0.76 14.88 -13.73
CA MET A 96 -1.86 15.33 -14.59
C MET A 96 -3.16 14.62 -14.20
N VAL A 97 -3.57 14.82 -12.94
CA VAL A 97 -4.68 14.06 -12.34
C VAL A 97 -6.03 14.49 -12.89
N LEU A 98 -6.25 15.77 -13.21
CA LEU A 98 -7.55 16.17 -13.77
C LEU A 98 -7.70 15.70 -15.21
N GLU A 99 -6.60 15.76 -15.95
CA GLU A 99 -6.51 15.31 -17.34
C GLU A 99 -6.63 13.77 -17.46
N SER A 100 -6.42 13.02 -16.37
CA SER A 100 -6.61 11.56 -16.37
C SER A 100 -8.07 11.12 -16.29
N PHE A 101 -8.98 11.97 -15.77
CA PHE A 101 -10.39 11.60 -15.61
C PHE A 101 -11.13 11.42 -16.94
N PRO A 102 -10.99 12.32 -17.95
CA PRO A 102 -11.55 12.07 -19.27
C PRO A 102 -10.99 10.81 -19.95
N MET A 103 -9.74 10.44 -19.65
CA MET A 103 -9.16 9.18 -20.15
C MET A 103 -9.84 7.96 -19.49
N LEU A 104 -10.10 8.02 -18.18
CA LEU A 104 -10.85 7.01 -17.45
C LEU A 104 -12.28 6.90 -17.96
N GLU A 105 -12.96 8.05 -18.16
CA GLU A 105 -14.32 8.11 -18.69
C GLU A 105 -14.41 7.43 -20.05
N ASN A 106 -13.47 7.70 -20.97
CA ASN A 106 -13.40 7.00 -22.25
C ASN A 106 -13.29 5.48 -22.10
N ILE A 107 -12.45 4.99 -21.17
CA ILE A 107 -12.29 3.54 -20.94
C ILE A 107 -13.59 2.93 -20.38
N VAL A 108 -14.24 3.59 -19.43
CA VAL A 108 -15.52 3.16 -18.86
C VAL A 108 -16.62 3.17 -19.93
N ASP A 109 -16.73 4.20 -20.75
CA ASP A 109 -17.72 4.28 -21.83
C ASP A 109 -17.47 3.20 -22.91
N GLU A 110 -16.22 2.93 -23.30
CA GLU A 110 -15.91 1.84 -24.23
C GLU A 110 -16.28 0.46 -23.65
N SER A 111 -16.16 0.26 -22.33
CA SER A 111 -16.57 -0.97 -21.68
C SER A 111 -18.08 -1.23 -21.77
N VAL A 112 -18.90 -0.18 -21.96
CA VAL A 112 -20.34 -0.34 -22.18
C VAL A 112 -20.61 -1.05 -23.51
N LYS A 113 -19.70 -0.98 -24.50
CA LYS A 113 -19.88 -1.64 -25.79
C LYS A 113 -19.70 -3.16 -25.75
N LEU A 114 -19.20 -3.69 -24.64
CA LEU A 114 -19.07 -5.12 -24.39
C LEU A 114 -20.45 -5.81 -24.50
N ASP A 115 -20.49 -6.97 -25.18
CA ASP A 115 -21.70 -7.79 -25.29
C ASP A 115 -21.84 -8.73 -24.08
N ILE A 116 -22.28 -8.16 -22.96
CA ILE A 116 -22.32 -8.84 -21.65
C ILE A 116 -23.61 -9.68 -21.48
N GLY A 117 -24.51 -9.69 -22.48
CA GLY A 117 -25.82 -10.36 -22.40
C GLY A 117 -25.84 -11.81 -22.89
N ASN A 118 -24.80 -12.25 -23.60
CA ASN A 118 -24.69 -13.61 -24.13
C ASN A 118 -23.81 -14.50 -23.24
N ALA A 119 -24.05 -15.81 -23.23
CA ALA A 119 -23.27 -16.83 -22.52
C ALA A 119 -21.85 -17.04 -23.10
N VAL A 120 -21.20 -15.96 -23.52
CA VAL A 120 -19.82 -15.93 -24.00
C VAL A 120 -18.92 -15.95 -22.76
N PRO A 121 -18.03 -16.95 -22.61
CA PRO A 121 -17.13 -17.01 -21.47
C PRO A 121 -16.26 -15.75 -21.40
N ARG A 122 -16.21 -15.10 -20.23
CA ARG A 122 -15.22 -14.06 -19.97
C ARG A 122 -13.85 -14.68 -19.84
N LEU A 123 -12.88 -14.10 -20.53
CA LEU A 123 -11.49 -14.41 -20.27
C LEU A 123 -11.08 -13.73 -18.97
N VAL A 124 -10.36 -14.46 -18.13
CA VAL A 124 -9.71 -13.96 -16.90
C VAL A 124 -8.92 -12.67 -17.17
N GLU A 125 -8.36 -12.53 -18.38
CA GLU A 125 -7.66 -11.32 -18.82
C GLU A 125 -8.56 -10.07 -18.86
N LEU A 126 -9.81 -10.18 -19.32
CA LEU A 126 -10.73 -9.05 -19.36
C LEU A 126 -11.10 -8.58 -17.95
N ASP A 127 -11.44 -9.52 -17.06
CA ASP A 127 -11.78 -9.18 -15.67
C ASP A 127 -10.59 -8.53 -14.95
N HIS A 128 -9.37 -9.03 -15.17
CA HIS A 128 -8.15 -8.37 -14.68
C HIS A 128 -7.96 -6.95 -15.24
N CYS A 129 -8.20 -6.74 -16.54
CA CYS A 129 -8.09 -5.42 -17.15
C CYS A 129 -9.10 -4.43 -16.56
N LEU A 130 -10.36 -4.84 -16.40
CA LEU A 130 -11.40 -3.99 -15.82
C LEU A 130 -11.14 -3.69 -14.34
N ALA A 131 -10.74 -4.70 -13.55
CA ALA A 131 -10.32 -4.51 -12.16
C ALA A 131 -9.09 -3.58 -12.04
N ALA A 132 -8.18 -3.62 -13.01
CA ALA A 132 -7.05 -2.69 -13.06
C ALA A 132 -7.49 -1.25 -13.27
N ILE A 133 -8.46 -1.02 -14.16
CA ILE A 133 -9.03 0.31 -14.38
C ILE A 133 -9.79 0.79 -13.14
N ASP A 134 -10.52 -0.09 -12.45
CA ASP A 134 -11.17 0.25 -11.19
C ASP A 134 -10.16 0.76 -10.14
N GLY A 135 -9.03 0.07 -10.00
CA GLY A 135 -7.94 0.54 -9.15
C GLY A 135 -7.25 1.82 -9.65
N ASP A 136 -7.19 2.05 -10.97
CA ASP A 136 -6.69 3.31 -11.55
C ASP A 136 -7.65 4.48 -11.24
N ILE A 137 -8.98 4.26 -11.21
CA ILE A 137 -9.98 5.25 -10.77
C ILE A 137 -9.80 5.59 -9.29
N VAL A 138 -9.61 4.58 -8.43
CA VAL A 138 -9.31 4.79 -7.00
C VAL A 138 -8.04 5.62 -6.83
N GLN A 139 -6.98 5.31 -7.60
CA GLN A 139 -5.71 6.02 -7.53
C GLN A 139 -5.84 7.49 -7.96
N ALA A 140 -6.53 7.76 -9.07
CA ALA A 140 -6.77 9.12 -9.55
C ALA A 140 -7.60 9.94 -8.54
N SER A 141 -8.65 9.34 -7.98
CA SER A 141 -9.51 9.97 -6.97
C SER A 141 -8.74 10.30 -5.69
N THR A 142 -7.91 9.37 -5.23
CA THR A 142 -7.02 9.57 -4.07
C THR A 142 -6.02 10.71 -4.33
N ALA A 143 -5.52 10.84 -5.56
CA ALA A 143 -4.62 11.92 -5.92
C ALA A 143 -5.30 13.29 -5.91
N ILE A 144 -6.59 13.39 -6.28
CA ILE A 144 -7.38 14.63 -6.09
C ILE A 144 -7.54 14.95 -4.62
N GLN A 145 -7.95 13.99 -3.78
CA GLN A 145 -8.11 14.22 -2.33
C GLN A 145 -6.84 14.81 -1.70
N LYS A 146 -5.65 14.31 -2.10
CA LYS A 146 -4.36 14.85 -1.64
C LYS A 146 -4.13 16.31 -2.05
N ARG A 147 -4.65 16.76 -3.20
CA ARG A 147 -4.57 18.16 -3.67
C ARG A 147 -5.53 19.09 -2.95
N LEU A 148 -6.53 18.55 -2.27
CA LEU A 148 -7.43 19.34 -1.42
C LEU A 148 -6.77 19.72 -0.09
N LEU A 149 -5.71 19.02 0.30
CA LEU A 149 -4.96 19.33 1.52
C LEU A 149 -4.25 20.69 1.39
N SER A 150 -4.37 21.48 2.44
CA SER A 150 -3.75 22.79 2.63
C SER A 150 -3.17 22.87 4.04
N ASN A 151 -2.37 23.91 4.30
CA ASN A 151 -1.80 24.11 5.62
C ASN A 151 -2.90 24.22 6.72
N SER A 152 -4.08 24.76 6.40
CA SER A 152 -5.18 24.97 7.37
C SER A 152 -6.26 23.90 7.33
N GLY A 153 -5.99 22.71 6.77
CA GLY A 153 -6.96 21.62 6.63
C GLY A 153 -7.27 21.30 5.17
N SER A 154 -8.47 20.82 4.86
CA SER A 154 -8.87 20.49 3.48
C SER A 154 -9.78 21.56 2.88
N ARG A 155 -9.55 21.93 1.62
CA ARG A 155 -10.47 22.79 0.85
C ARG A 155 -11.56 21.98 0.17
N SER A 156 -12.64 22.64 -0.21
CA SER A 156 -13.64 22.05 -1.11
C SER A 156 -13.08 21.89 -2.53
N LEU A 157 -13.70 20.98 -3.30
CA LEU A 157 -13.48 20.85 -4.73
C LEU A 157 -13.78 22.17 -5.45
N SER A 158 -12.99 22.50 -6.47
CA SER A 158 -13.36 23.54 -7.42
C SER A 158 -14.49 23.08 -8.33
N GLU A 159 -15.17 24.01 -9.01
CA GLU A 159 -16.21 23.66 -9.99
C GLU A 159 -15.68 22.80 -11.13
N GLU A 160 -14.45 23.04 -11.58
CA GLU A 160 -13.79 22.23 -12.60
C GLU A 160 -13.52 20.80 -12.11
N GLU A 161 -12.92 20.65 -10.91
CA GLU A 161 -12.67 19.35 -10.30
C GLU A 161 -13.98 18.58 -10.12
N LYS A 162 -15.01 19.24 -9.58
CA LYS A 162 -16.33 18.64 -9.37
C LYS A 162 -16.98 18.22 -10.68
N SER A 163 -16.91 19.04 -11.73
CA SER A 163 -17.47 18.74 -13.05
C SER A 163 -16.83 17.50 -13.67
N VAL A 164 -15.50 17.43 -13.66
CA VAL A 164 -14.74 16.32 -14.26
C VAL A 164 -14.98 15.01 -13.49
N MET A 165 -14.99 15.06 -12.15
CA MET A 165 -15.30 13.89 -11.33
C MET A 165 -16.75 13.42 -11.51
N THR A 166 -17.69 14.36 -11.67
CA THR A 166 -19.11 14.08 -11.90
C THR A 166 -19.33 13.39 -13.24
N ALA A 167 -18.65 13.81 -14.31
CA ALA A 167 -18.75 13.18 -15.63
C ALA A 167 -18.35 11.69 -15.60
N LEU A 168 -17.20 11.38 -15.00
CA LEU A 168 -16.75 10.00 -14.80
C LEU A 168 -17.74 9.21 -13.93
N PHE A 169 -18.22 9.80 -12.83
CA PHE A 169 -19.18 9.13 -11.94
C PHE A 169 -20.50 8.81 -12.66
N ASP A 170 -21.03 9.72 -13.47
CA ASP A 170 -22.25 9.47 -14.24
C ASP A 170 -22.02 8.41 -15.34
N SER A 171 -20.83 8.34 -15.93
CA SER A 171 -20.43 7.25 -16.84
C SER A 171 -20.41 5.90 -16.13
N LEU A 172 -19.86 5.83 -14.91
CA LEU A 172 -19.87 4.62 -14.09
C LEU A 172 -21.28 4.15 -13.75
N LEU A 173 -22.20 5.06 -13.40
CA LEU A 173 -23.59 4.70 -13.14
C LEU A 173 -24.32 4.17 -14.38
N ARG A 174 -24.13 4.80 -15.55
CA ARG A 174 -24.66 4.29 -16.83
C ARG A 174 -24.10 2.91 -17.16
N CYS A 175 -22.80 2.72 -16.95
CA CYS A 175 -22.14 1.44 -17.12
C CYS A 175 -22.80 0.42 -16.20
N ARG A 176 -22.87 0.68 -14.90
CA ARG A 176 -23.47 -0.22 -13.91
C ARG A 176 -24.88 -0.68 -14.27
N GLN A 177 -25.77 0.19 -14.74
CA GLN A 177 -27.11 -0.20 -15.15
C GLN A 177 -27.12 -1.30 -16.22
N ARG A 178 -26.18 -1.26 -17.16
CA ARG A 178 -26.03 -2.31 -18.19
C ARG A 178 -25.47 -3.61 -17.62
N TRP A 179 -24.58 -3.52 -16.65
CA TRP A 179 -23.98 -4.67 -15.99
C TRP A 179 -24.95 -5.36 -15.03
N LEU A 180 -25.78 -4.63 -14.30
CA LEU A 180 -26.85 -5.20 -13.47
C LEU A 180 -27.93 -5.93 -14.30
N ALA A 181 -28.13 -5.51 -15.55
CA ALA A 181 -28.98 -6.24 -16.49
C ALA A 181 -28.34 -7.56 -16.98
N SER A 182 -27.07 -7.79 -16.68
CA SER A 182 -26.34 -9.03 -16.95
C SER A 182 -26.17 -9.83 -15.65
N ALA A 183 -26.01 -11.15 -15.73
CA ALA A 183 -25.81 -12.00 -14.54
C ALA A 183 -24.39 -11.92 -13.96
N HIS A 184 -23.72 -10.76 -14.07
CA HIS A 184 -22.32 -10.59 -13.77
C HIS A 184 -22.05 -9.39 -12.86
N ASP A 185 -21.04 -9.52 -12.00
CA ASP A 185 -20.54 -8.47 -11.13
C ASP A 185 -20.13 -7.21 -11.90
N PHE A 186 -20.42 -6.05 -11.32
CA PHE A 186 -19.99 -4.77 -11.85
C PHE A 186 -18.49 -4.55 -11.57
N PRO A 187 -17.64 -4.30 -12.57
CA PRO A 187 -16.20 -4.34 -12.39
C PRO A 187 -15.61 -3.06 -11.77
N PHE A 188 -16.38 -1.97 -11.70
CA PHE A 188 -15.91 -0.67 -11.24
C PHE A 188 -16.49 -0.26 -9.89
N GLU A 189 -16.79 -1.23 -9.02
CA GLU A 189 -17.42 -0.99 -7.73
C GLU A 189 -16.58 -0.10 -6.81
N ARG A 190 -15.25 -0.29 -6.76
CA ARG A 190 -14.39 0.43 -5.81
C ARG A 190 -14.27 1.90 -6.19
N GLY A 191 -13.96 2.17 -7.45
CA GLY A 191 -13.84 3.52 -8.01
C GLY A 191 -15.15 4.31 -7.88
N THR A 192 -16.29 3.67 -8.20
CA THR A 192 -17.62 4.28 -8.04
C THR A 192 -17.86 4.70 -6.59
N SER A 193 -17.46 3.85 -5.65
CA SER A 193 -17.66 4.08 -4.22
C SER A 193 -16.81 5.21 -3.67
N VAL A 194 -15.54 5.29 -4.10
CA VAL A 194 -14.65 6.41 -3.75
C VAL A 194 -15.19 7.72 -4.30
N LEU A 195 -15.65 7.75 -5.55
CA LEU A 195 -16.21 8.94 -6.18
C LEU A 195 -17.50 9.40 -5.51
N ALA A 196 -18.40 8.48 -5.19
CA ALA A 196 -19.62 8.78 -4.45
C ALA A 196 -19.33 9.45 -3.11
N ALA A 197 -18.38 8.92 -2.35
CA ALA A 197 -17.95 9.49 -1.07
C ALA A 197 -17.38 10.91 -1.23
N ILE A 198 -16.52 11.13 -2.24
CA ILE A 198 -15.92 12.46 -2.49
C ILE A 198 -16.97 13.47 -2.95
N LEU A 199 -17.89 13.06 -3.81
CA LEU A 199 -18.94 13.92 -4.36
C LEU A 199 -20.12 14.11 -3.41
N SER A 200 -20.15 13.40 -2.27
CA SER A 200 -21.30 13.35 -1.36
C SER A 200 -22.60 12.97 -2.10
N ARG A 201 -22.51 11.99 -2.98
CA ARG A 201 -23.62 11.45 -3.78
C ARG A 201 -23.87 10.00 -3.38
N GLU A 202 -25.11 9.54 -3.54
CA GLU A 202 -25.42 8.12 -3.45
C GLU A 202 -24.76 7.38 -4.62
N SER A 203 -24.12 6.25 -4.32
CA SER A 203 -23.49 5.40 -5.33
C SER A 203 -24.48 4.49 -6.06
N ASP A 204 -25.68 4.30 -5.51
CA ASP A 204 -26.61 3.19 -5.77
C ASP A 204 -25.99 1.78 -5.64
N VAL A 205 -24.65 1.65 -5.51
CA VAL A 205 -23.92 0.42 -5.19
C VAL A 205 -24.43 -0.03 -3.84
N GLU A 206 -25.11 -1.18 -3.82
CA GLU A 206 -25.65 -1.73 -2.58
C GLU A 206 -24.50 -1.88 -1.58
N THR A 207 -24.74 -1.37 -0.38
CA THR A 207 -23.89 -1.73 0.75
C THR A 207 -24.23 -3.19 1.01
N PRO A 208 -23.26 -4.13 0.99
CA PRO A 208 -23.57 -5.54 1.03
C PRO A 208 -23.94 -5.98 2.46
N VAL A 209 -25.02 -5.42 2.98
CA VAL A 209 -25.63 -5.80 4.26
C VAL A 209 -26.57 -6.98 4.03
N GLU A 210 -27.19 -7.09 2.84
CA GLU A 210 -28.21 -8.12 2.58
C GLU A 210 -27.70 -9.31 1.74
N GLU A 211 -26.77 -9.14 0.79
CA GLU A 211 -26.25 -10.29 0.01
C GLU A 211 -25.00 -10.97 0.61
N ASN A 212 -24.20 -10.27 1.43
CA ASN A 212 -22.96 -10.84 1.99
C ASN A 212 -23.13 -11.55 3.34
N SER A 213 -24.33 -11.61 3.92
CA SER A 213 -24.55 -12.45 5.11
C SER A 213 -24.21 -13.93 4.84
N ALA A 214 -24.23 -14.33 3.56
CA ALA A 214 -23.80 -15.65 3.10
C ALA A 214 -22.29 -15.89 3.28
N PHE A 215 -21.42 -14.88 3.11
CA PHE A 215 -19.96 -15.05 3.23
C PHE A 215 -19.49 -15.20 4.67
N TYR A 216 -20.24 -14.66 5.65
CA TYR A 216 -19.82 -14.59 7.06
C TYR A 216 -20.71 -15.46 7.97
N GLY A 217 -21.52 -16.34 7.38
CA GLY A 217 -22.52 -17.16 8.06
C GLY A 217 -21.98 -18.14 9.11
N ASP A 218 -20.65 -18.34 9.19
CA ASP A 218 -20.05 -19.22 10.20
C ASP A 218 -18.74 -18.66 10.80
N LEU A 219 -18.75 -17.38 11.21
CA LEU A 219 -17.69 -16.83 12.09
C LEU A 219 -17.60 -17.54 13.46
N ALA A 220 -18.56 -18.43 13.76
CA ALA A 220 -18.51 -19.31 14.93
C ALA A 220 -17.49 -20.45 14.76
N ALA A 221 -17.12 -20.81 13.53
CA ALA A 221 -16.11 -21.80 13.19
C ALA A 221 -14.67 -21.23 13.11
N ARG A 222 -14.36 -20.18 13.89
CA ARG A 222 -12.96 -19.76 14.06
C ARG A 222 -12.13 -20.97 14.49
N ASN A 223 -10.97 -21.16 13.85
CA ASN A 223 -9.96 -22.09 14.33
C ASN A 223 -9.72 -21.88 15.83
N ASP A 224 -9.43 -22.97 16.54
CA ASP A 224 -9.23 -22.97 17.99
C ASP A 224 -8.36 -21.77 18.41
N PRO A 225 -8.92 -20.79 19.16
CA PRO A 225 -8.21 -19.61 19.64
C PRO A 225 -6.90 -19.96 20.38
N ALA A 226 -6.77 -21.18 20.89
CA ALA A 226 -5.55 -21.68 21.51
C ALA A 226 -4.34 -21.77 20.57
N SER A 227 -4.54 -21.71 19.25
CA SER A 227 -3.46 -21.79 18.24
C SER A 227 -2.84 -20.45 17.85
N LEU A 228 -3.47 -19.31 18.19
CA LEU A 228 -2.97 -17.99 17.83
C LEU A 228 -2.15 -17.38 18.96
N GLU A 229 -0.93 -16.94 18.64
CA GLU A 229 -0.19 -16.08 19.57
C GLU A 229 -0.79 -14.67 19.59
N THR A 230 -0.95 -14.11 20.79
CA THR A 230 -1.50 -12.77 21.01
C THR A 230 -0.54 -11.90 21.82
N PHE A 231 -0.78 -10.59 21.77
CA PHE A 231 -0.15 -9.62 22.66
C PHE A 231 -1.20 -8.62 23.16
N LYS A 232 -0.93 -8.02 24.31
CA LYS A 232 -1.84 -7.09 24.97
C LYS A 232 -1.49 -5.63 24.68
N ILE A 233 -2.50 -4.86 24.29
CA ILE A 233 -2.49 -3.39 24.30
C ILE A 233 -3.61 -2.94 25.23
N LYS A 234 -3.27 -2.38 26.39
CA LYS A 234 -4.24 -1.99 27.43
C LYS A 234 -5.22 -3.14 27.70
N ASP A 235 -6.51 -2.95 27.42
CA ASP A 235 -7.57 -3.95 27.62
C ASP A 235 -7.87 -4.81 26.37
N SER A 236 -7.07 -4.70 25.31
CA SER A 236 -7.25 -5.41 24.03
C SER A 236 -6.18 -6.49 23.86
N ASP A 237 -6.61 -7.74 23.68
CA ASP A 237 -5.75 -8.85 23.25
C ASP A 237 -5.81 -8.97 21.72
N LEU A 238 -4.67 -8.80 21.07
CA LEU A 238 -4.56 -8.71 19.61
C LEU A 238 -3.67 -9.81 19.05
N PRO A 239 -3.93 -10.31 17.83
CA PRO A 239 -3.07 -11.31 17.20
C PRO A 239 -1.68 -10.72 16.91
N ARG A 240 -0.64 -11.55 16.98
CA ARG A 240 0.74 -11.12 16.68
C ARG A 240 1.05 -11.02 15.17
N LEU A 241 0.07 -11.25 14.32
CA LEU A 241 0.13 -11.02 12.88
C LEU A 241 -1.01 -10.08 12.48
N PHE A 242 -0.66 -8.95 11.87
CA PHE A 242 -1.59 -7.99 11.29
C PHE A 242 -1.58 -8.13 9.77
N ALA A 243 -2.76 -8.08 9.14
CA ALA A 243 -2.85 -8.01 7.68
C ALA A 243 -2.66 -6.56 7.21
N GLY A 244 -1.53 -6.28 6.56
CA GLY A 244 -1.25 -4.98 5.96
C GLY A 244 -1.98 -4.83 4.62
N LEU A 245 -2.73 -3.74 4.46
CA LEU A 245 -3.56 -3.45 3.28
C LEU A 245 -2.93 -2.43 2.32
N TRP A 246 -1.62 -2.19 2.40
CA TRP A 246 -0.94 -1.18 1.57
C TRP A 246 -0.99 -1.51 0.07
N GLN A 247 -1.21 -2.77 -0.31
CA GLN A 247 -1.32 -3.18 -1.72
C GLN A 247 -2.57 -2.63 -2.40
N LEU A 248 -3.56 -2.17 -1.64
CA LEU A 248 -4.72 -1.44 -2.18
C LEU A 248 -4.36 -0.03 -2.66
N SER A 249 -3.12 0.45 -2.42
CA SER A 249 -2.68 1.78 -2.85
C SER A 249 -2.53 1.94 -4.37
N SER A 250 -2.39 0.84 -5.12
CA SER A 250 -2.19 0.88 -6.57
C SER A 250 -2.41 -0.49 -7.22
N PRO A 251 -2.94 -0.53 -8.46
CA PRO A 251 -2.95 -1.73 -9.32
C PRO A 251 -1.58 -2.38 -9.53
N SER A 252 -0.48 -1.64 -9.28
CA SER A 252 0.89 -2.16 -9.36
C SER A 252 1.16 -3.36 -8.45
N TRP A 253 0.29 -3.59 -7.46
CA TRP A 253 0.34 -4.73 -6.55
C TRP A 253 -0.64 -5.84 -6.92
N GLY A 254 -1.12 -5.87 -8.16
CA GLY A 254 -2.16 -6.81 -8.58
C GLY A 254 -3.56 -6.30 -8.34
N VAL A 255 -4.50 -6.93 -9.02
CA VAL A 255 -5.87 -6.46 -9.19
C VAL A 255 -6.80 -7.66 -9.12
N VAL A 256 -7.95 -7.48 -8.49
CA VAL A 256 -9.05 -8.44 -8.42
C VAL A 256 -10.36 -7.67 -8.31
N SER A 257 -11.49 -8.34 -8.58
CA SER A 257 -12.81 -7.76 -8.32
C SER A 257 -13.01 -7.49 -6.82
N GLN A 258 -13.99 -6.64 -6.51
CA GLN A 258 -14.38 -6.42 -5.11
C GLN A 258 -14.91 -7.73 -4.49
N SER A 259 -15.74 -8.52 -5.20
CA SER A 259 -16.26 -9.80 -4.72
C SER A 259 -15.15 -10.76 -4.27
N GLN A 260 -14.15 -11.01 -5.13
CA GLN A 260 -12.97 -11.84 -4.80
C GLN A 260 -12.18 -11.31 -3.59
N MET A 261 -12.10 -9.99 -3.46
CA MET A 261 -11.44 -9.37 -2.32
C MET A 261 -12.19 -9.65 -1.00
N PHE A 262 -13.52 -9.58 -1.00
CA PHE A 262 -14.36 -9.84 0.18
C PHE A 262 -14.40 -11.33 0.55
N GLU A 263 -14.40 -12.23 -0.44
CA GLU A 263 -14.21 -13.67 -0.22
C GLU A 263 -12.91 -13.92 0.56
N GLN A 264 -11.81 -13.30 0.12
CA GLN A 264 -10.53 -13.43 0.81
C GLN A 264 -10.57 -12.89 2.24
N PHE A 265 -11.21 -11.73 2.45
CA PHE A 265 -11.34 -11.18 3.80
C PHE A 265 -12.10 -12.14 4.72
N SER A 266 -13.17 -12.78 4.24
CA SER A 266 -13.89 -13.79 5.00
C SER A 266 -13.00 -14.97 5.39
N GLU A 267 -12.19 -15.48 4.45
CA GLU A 267 -11.25 -16.56 4.74
C GLU A 267 -10.20 -16.13 5.79
N TYR A 268 -9.62 -14.93 5.65
CA TYR A 268 -8.64 -14.40 6.61
C TYR A 268 -9.22 -14.34 8.02
N ILE A 269 -10.42 -13.78 8.16
CA ILE A 269 -11.09 -13.65 9.47
C ILE A 269 -11.40 -15.03 10.05
N THR A 270 -11.92 -15.95 9.24
CA THR A 270 -12.23 -17.33 9.66
C THR A 270 -10.98 -18.07 10.15
N ARG A 271 -9.83 -17.80 9.54
CA ARG A 271 -8.53 -18.36 9.94
C ARG A 271 -7.87 -17.63 11.13
N GLY A 272 -8.49 -16.59 11.67
CA GLY A 272 -8.02 -15.88 12.86
C GLY A 272 -7.24 -14.58 12.61
N PHE A 273 -7.07 -14.17 11.34
CA PHE A 273 -6.51 -12.87 10.99
C PHE A 273 -7.56 -11.78 11.20
N SER A 274 -7.64 -11.28 12.43
CA SER A 274 -8.64 -10.32 12.89
C SER A 274 -8.13 -8.90 13.03
N ALA A 275 -6.84 -8.62 12.78
CA ALA A 275 -6.27 -7.28 12.86
C ALA A 275 -5.71 -6.81 11.51
N PHE A 276 -6.08 -5.59 11.11
CA PHE A 276 -5.76 -5.02 9.80
C PHE A 276 -5.04 -3.68 9.96
N ASP A 277 -3.94 -3.48 9.22
CA ASP A 277 -3.20 -2.22 9.16
C ASP A 277 -3.42 -1.51 7.81
N MET A 278 -3.76 -0.24 7.87
CA MET A 278 -4.06 0.59 6.69
C MET A 278 -3.61 2.05 6.88
N ALA A 279 -3.92 2.92 5.91
CA ALA A 279 -3.70 4.36 5.98
C ALA A 279 -4.60 5.07 4.96
N GLY A 280 -4.92 6.35 5.20
CA GLY A 280 -5.76 7.14 4.28
C GLY A 280 -5.13 7.36 2.89
N HIS A 281 -3.82 7.15 2.75
CA HIS A 281 -3.14 7.24 1.46
C HIS A 281 -2.99 5.90 0.73
N TYR A 282 -3.50 4.79 1.30
CA TYR A 282 -3.53 3.47 0.67
C TYR A 282 -4.79 3.28 -0.19
N GLY A 283 -5.01 4.19 -1.14
CA GLY A 283 -6.20 4.13 -2.01
C GLY A 283 -7.49 4.12 -1.20
N ASP A 284 -8.28 3.06 -1.37
CA ASP A 284 -9.57 2.81 -0.75
C ASP A 284 -9.51 1.85 0.45
N ALA A 285 -8.32 1.51 0.97
CA ALA A 285 -8.17 0.51 2.04
C ALA A 285 -9.09 0.73 3.26
N GLU A 286 -9.23 1.98 3.72
CA GLU A 286 -10.15 2.32 4.82
C GLU A 286 -11.62 2.11 4.46
N ILE A 287 -12.01 2.41 3.22
CA ILE A 287 -13.39 2.25 2.71
C ILE A 287 -13.74 0.78 2.59
N ILE A 288 -12.84 -0.02 2.02
CA ILE A 288 -12.99 -1.47 1.91
C ILE A 288 -13.08 -2.11 3.30
N PHE A 289 -12.19 -1.74 4.22
CA PHE A 289 -12.24 -2.23 5.59
C PHE A 289 -13.53 -1.81 6.30
N GLY A 290 -14.01 -0.58 6.12
CA GLY A 290 -15.26 -0.11 6.71
C GLY A 290 -16.47 -0.90 6.24
N ARG A 291 -16.51 -1.23 4.95
CA ARG A 291 -17.53 -2.11 4.36
C ARG A 291 -17.48 -3.52 4.91
N LEU A 292 -16.28 -4.12 4.94
CA LEU A 292 -16.05 -5.42 5.56
C LEU A 292 -16.56 -5.44 7.00
N ARG A 293 -16.13 -4.47 7.81
CA ARG A 293 -16.55 -4.33 9.20
C ARG A 293 -18.07 -4.23 9.33
N SER A 294 -18.72 -3.47 8.45
CA SER A 294 -20.17 -3.26 8.47
C SER A 294 -20.95 -4.48 8.02
N SER A 295 -20.37 -5.36 7.20
CA SER A 295 -20.99 -6.62 6.78
C SER A 295 -20.85 -7.75 7.80
N LEU A 296 -20.03 -7.59 8.84
CA LEU A 296 -19.88 -8.61 9.88
C LEU A 296 -21.05 -8.56 10.88
N PRO A 297 -21.56 -9.72 11.34
CA PRO A 297 -22.56 -9.78 12.41
C PRO A 297 -22.15 -9.03 13.69
N ARG A 298 -20.84 -9.00 13.97
CA ARG A 298 -20.24 -8.24 15.06
C ARG A 298 -19.07 -7.44 14.54
N SER A 299 -19.26 -6.13 14.37
CA SER A 299 -18.21 -5.22 13.87
C SER A 299 -16.93 -5.20 14.72
N MET A 300 -17.05 -5.55 16.01
CA MET A 300 -15.93 -5.66 16.97
C MET A 300 -15.07 -6.92 16.77
N ASP A 301 -15.46 -7.82 15.87
CA ASP A 301 -14.71 -9.03 15.57
C ASP A 301 -13.39 -8.76 14.83
N VAL A 302 -13.23 -7.55 14.28
CA VAL A 302 -12.03 -7.11 13.58
C VAL A 302 -11.49 -5.80 14.16
N PHE A 303 -10.17 -5.72 14.26
CA PHE A 303 -9.41 -4.57 14.75
C PHE A 303 -8.81 -3.79 13.59
N GLY A 304 -9.09 -2.49 13.52
CA GLY A 304 -8.61 -1.60 12.46
C GLY A 304 -7.54 -0.63 12.97
N ALA A 305 -6.29 -0.86 12.58
CA ALA A 305 -5.21 0.09 12.77
C ALA A 305 -5.03 0.94 11.51
N THR A 306 -5.03 2.26 11.65
CA THR A 306 -4.85 3.16 10.51
C THR A 306 -3.91 4.32 10.86
N LYS A 307 -3.46 5.11 9.87
CA LYS A 307 -2.49 6.22 10.07
C LYS A 307 -2.95 7.66 9.75
N TYR A 308 -2.73 8.61 10.66
CA TYR A 308 -2.70 10.05 10.32
C TYR A 308 -1.28 10.43 9.91
N CYS A 309 -1.04 10.63 8.61
CA CYS A 309 0.27 10.98 8.07
C CYS A 309 0.32 12.45 7.65
N VAL A 310 1.21 13.22 8.28
CA VAL A 310 1.51 14.60 7.90
C VAL A 310 2.78 14.64 7.08
N PHE A 311 2.62 14.76 5.75
CA PHE A 311 3.72 14.81 4.77
C PHE A 311 4.12 16.22 4.34
N HIS A 312 3.36 17.23 4.76
CA HIS A 312 3.57 18.64 4.43
C HIS A 312 3.35 19.51 5.67
N ARG A 313 3.81 20.76 5.62
CA ARG A 313 3.60 21.70 6.73
C ARG A 313 2.11 21.96 6.93
N ILE A 314 1.67 21.93 8.18
CA ILE A 314 0.30 22.27 8.57
C ILE A 314 0.28 23.32 9.68
N THR A 315 -0.81 24.05 9.76
CA THR A 315 -1.18 24.87 10.91
C THR A 315 -1.90 23.97 11.91
N VAL A 316 -1.25 23.70 13.04
CA VAL A 316 -1.80 22.80 14.05
C VAL A 316 -2.90 23.51 14.84
N THR A 317 -4.13 23.09 14.62
CA THR A 317 -5.30 23.50 15.40
C THR A 317 -6.15 22.27 15.77
N PRO A 318 -6.95 22.33 16.85
CA PRO A 318 -7.89 21.26 17.17
C PRO A 318 -8.81 20.91 16.00
N THR A 319 -9.29 21.90 15.26
CA THR A 319 -10.17 21.68 14.10
C THR A 319 -9.50 20.87 13.01
N VAL A 320 -8.26 21.21 12.62
CA VAL A 320 -7.52 20.51 11.55
C VAL A 320 -7.25 19.06 11.94
N VAL A 321 -6.77 18.83 13.16
CA VAL A 321 -6.43 17.49 13.64
C VAL A 321 -7.68 16.62 13.80
N ARG A 322 -8.75 17.16 14.41
CA ARG A 322 -10.03 16.45 14.62
C ARG A 322 -10.78 16.18 13.31
N ALA A 323 -10.61 17.01 12.28
CA ALA A 323 -11.15 16.76 10.96
C ALA A 323 -10.49 15.52 10.31
N ASN A 324 -9.18 15.33 10.51
CA ASN A 324 -8.51 14.13 10.02
C ASN A 324 -9.06 12.86 10.70
N VAL A 325 -9.26 12.88 12.02
CA VAL A 325 -9.89 11.77 12.76
C VAL A 325 -11.31 11.50 12.23
N ALA A 326 -12.10 12.55 11.99
CA ALA A 326 -13.46 12.45 11.46
C ALA A 326 -13.51 11.76 10.09
N GLU A 327 -12.61 12.14 9.17
CA GLU A 327 -12.50 11.53 7.84
C GLU A 327 -12.26 10.02 7.93
N ARG A 328 -11.46 9.58 8.90
CA ARG A 328 -11.04 8.19 9.05
C ARG A 328 -12.17 7.34 9.66
N CYS A 329 -12.87 7.89 10.65
CA CYS A 329 -14.12 7.35 11.15
C CYS A 329 -15.15 7.18 10.02
N GLN A 330 -15.32 8.20 9.17
CA GLN A 330 -16.23 8.14 8.03
C GLN A 330 -15.82 7.06 7.03
N ARG A 331 -14.55 7.03 6.61
CA ARG A 331 -14.04 6.06 5.63
C ARG A 331 -14.15 4.63 6.14
N MET A 332 -13.86 4.40 7.42
CA MET A 332 -13.96 3.08 8.05
C MET A 332 -15.38 2.73 8.54
N SER A 333 -16.39 3.53 8.22
CA SER A 333 -17.78 3.34 8.68
C SER A 333 -17.88 3.07 10.18
N ALA A 334 -17.14 3.84 11.00
CA ALA A 334 -16.98 3.60 12.43
C ALA A 334 -17.07 4.89 13.24
N ASN A 335 -17.62 4.80 14.46
CA ASN A 335 -17.70 5.93 15.38
C ASN A 335 -16.36 6.25 16.07
N HIS A 336 -15.39 5.34 16.01
CA HIS A 336 -14.05 5.49 16.55
C HIS A 336 -13.03 4.72 15.70
N VAL A 337 -11.76 5.07 15.85
CA VAL A 337 -10.60 4.36 15.30
C VAL A 337 -10.01 3.49 16.42
N ASP A 338 -9.84 2.19 16.18
CA ASP A 338 -9.29 1.28 17.21
C ASP A 338 -7.85 1.64 17.56
N LEU A 339 -7.00 1.83 16.55
CA LEU A 339 -5.63 2.30 16.72
C LEU A 339 -5.31 3.37 15.67
N LEU A 340 -5.12 4.61 16.13
CA LEU A 340 -4.63 5.70 15.31
C LEU A 340 -3.12 5.83 15.44
N GLN A 341 -2.41 5.61 14.34
CA GLN A 341 -0.95 5.69 14.29
C GLN A 341 -0.54 7.03 13.66
N PHE A 342 0.18 7.86 14.40
CA PHE A 342 0.56 9.18 13.93
C PHE A 342 1.93 9.18 13.28
N HIS A 343 2.03 9.76 12.07
CA HIS A 343 3.26 9.93 11.32
C HIS A 343 3.53 11.40 11.05
N TRP A 344 4.76 11.85 11.31
CA TRP A 344 5.20 13.22 11.10
C TRP A 344 6.48 13.29 10.28
N GLN A 345 6.45 14.03 9.18
CA GLN A 345 7.56 14.09 8.22
C GLN A 345 8.79 14.84 8.74
N ASP A 346 8.59 16.08 9.21
CA ASP A 346 9.66 17.03 9.50
C ASP A 346 9.90 17.16 11.01
N TYR A 347 10.87 16.41 11.54
CA TYR A 347 11.22 16.48 12.97
C TYR A 347 11.83 17.80 13.42
N ASN A 348 12.21 18.71 12.50
CA ASN A 348 12.61 20.05 12.89
C ASN A 348 11.40 20.91 13.32
N ASP A 349 10.19 20.51 12.92
CA ASP A 349 8.94 21.12 13.37
C ASP A 349 8.37 20.31 14.54
N HIS A 350 8.57 20.81 15.76
CA HIS A 350 8.16 20.12 16.99
C HIS A 350 6.64 20.18 17.27
N GLN A 351 5.84 20.75 16.38
CA GLN A 351 4.38 20.82 16.54
C GLN A 351 3.70 19.42 16.60
N TYR A 352 4.41 18.33 16.27
CA TYR A 352 3.89 16.96 16.47
C TYR A 352 3.49 16.67 17.92
N ILE A 353 4.14 17.28 18.93
CA ILE A 353 3.74 17.13 20.34
C ILE A 353 2.35 17.73 20.56
N GLN A 354 2.08 18.92 20.02
CA GLN A 354 0.77 19.57 20.11
C GLN A 354 -0.31 18.75 19.38
N VAL A 355 0.00 18.20 18.21
CA VAL A 355 -0.93 17.31 17.48
C VAL A 355 -1.27 16.09 18.33
N LEU A 356 -0.26 15.44 18.93
CA LEU A 356 -0.46 14.25 19.76
C LEU A 356 -1.29 14.52 21.01
N HIS A 357 -1.16 15.69 21.65
CA HIS A 357 -2.06 16.10 22.73
C HIS A 357 -3.51 16.21 22.25
N ILE A 358 -3.76 16.85 21.10
CA ILE A 358 -5.11 16.96 20.54
C ILE A 358 -5.68 15.57 20.21
N LEU A 359 -4.86 14.68 19.63
CA LEU A 359 -5.28 13.32 19.29
C LEU A 359 -5.61 12.49 20.53
N ARG A 360 -4.83 12.64 21.61
CA ARG A 360 -5.09 11.98 22.90
C ARG A 360 -6.43 12.40 23.52
N GLU A 361 -6.83 13.66 23.33
CA GLU A 361 -8.08 14.21 23.86
C GLU A 361 -9.31 13.89 22.99
N ASP A 362 -9.12 13.37 21.78
CA ASP A 362 -10.22 13.02 20.87
C ASP A 362 -10.78 11.64 21.24
N GLU A 363 -12.00 11.60 21.78
CA GLU A 363 -12.68 10.37 22.22
C GLU A 363 -12.89 9.33 21.10
N ARG A 364 -12.77 9.75 19.82
CA ARG A 364 -12.85 8.85 18.67
C ARG A 364 -11.55 8.07 18.45
N VAL A 365 -10.47 8.39 19.17
CA VAL A 365 -9.20 7.66 19.13
C VAL A 365 -9.12 6.72 20.33
N ARG A 366 -9.39 5.42 20.10
CA ARG A 366 -9.39 4.44 21.20
C ARG A 366 -7.98 4.14 21.71
N HIS A 367 -7.06 3.87 20.80
CA HIS A 367 -5.64 3.71 21.08
C HIS A 367 -4.83 4.66 20.21
N LEU A 368 -3.81 5.31 20.79
CA LEU A 368 -2.89 6.18 20.07
C LEU A 368 -1.53 5.49 19.91
N GLY A 369 -1.04 5.42 18.69
CA GLY A 369 0.29 4.92 18.36
C GLY A 369 1.07 5.92 17.51
N LEU A 370 2.33 5.61 17.29
CA LEU A 370 3.23 6.35 16.40
C LEU A 370 3.54 5.50 15.16
N CYS A 371 4.00 6.14 14.09
CA CYS A 371 4.51 5.48 12.91
C CYS A 371 5.74 6.25 12.41
N ASN A 372 6.85 5.52 12.30
CA ASN A 372 8.17 6.01 11.92
C ASN A 372 8.81 7.03 12.88
N PHE A 373 8.44 7.06 14.17
CA PHE A 373 9.14 7.86 15.17
C PHE A 373 10.45 7.17 15.59
N ASP A 374 11.57 7.89 15.51
CA ASP A 374 12.86 7.41 16.02
C ASP A 374 12.87 7.34 17.56
N THR A 375 13.89 6.70 18.14
CA THR A 375 13.94 6.52 19.59
C THR A 375 13.95 7.86 20.36
N LEU A 376 14.61 8.88 19.82
CA LEU A 376 14.72 10.19 20.45
C LEU A 376 13.37 10.91 20.48
N ARG A 377 12.58 10.83 19.40
CA ARG A 377 11.23 11.41 19.31
C ARG A 377 10.19 10.58 20.06
N LEU A 378 10.29 9.25 20.05
CA LEU A 378 9.46 8.39 20.91
C LEU A 378 9.65 8.74 22.39
N GLN A 379 10.90 8.85 22.86
CA GLN A 379 11.18 9.23 24.24
C GLN A 379 10.62 10.61 24.58
N GLU A 380 10.78 11.59 23.70
CA GLU A 380 10.25 12.94 23.92
C GLU A 380 8.71 12.95 24.00
N VAL A 381 8.01 12.17 23.17
CA VAL A 381 6.55 12.02 23.26
C VAL A 381 6.13 11.48 24.63
N ILE A 382 6.85 10.46 25.12
CA ILE A 382 6.62 9.87 26.45
C ILE A 382 6.90 10.88 27.56
N ASP A 383 8.01 11.62 27.48
CA ASP A 383 8.41 12.62 28.47
C ASP A 383 7.42 13.80 28.55
N ASN A 384 6.66 14.04 27.47
CA ASN A 384 5.53 14.98 27.43
C ASN A 384 4.21 14.37 27.96
N ASN A 385 4.26 13.22 28.63
CA ASN A 385 3.12 12.52 29.22
C ASN A 385 2.04 12.10 28.21
N ILE A 386 2.42 11.83 26.96
CA ILE A 386 1.50 11.33 25.93
C ILE A 386 1.55 9.81 25.93
N ASP A 387 0.43 9.18 26.30
CA ASP A 387 0.28 7.73 26.39
C ASP A 387 0.10 7.10 25.00
N VAL A 388 1.23 6.77 24.35
CA VAL A 388 1.27 6.01 23.10
C VAL A 388 1.49 4.53 23.38
N VAL A 389 0.70 3.67 22.77
CA VAL A 389 0.75 2.22 23.03
C VAL A 389 1.62 1.45 22.03
N THR A 390 1.81 2.00 20.83
CA THR A 390 2.61 1.39 19.78
C THR A 390 3.49 2.38 19.05
N ASN A 391 4.56 1.88 18.43
CA ASN A 391 5.30 2.58 17.39
C ASN A 391 5.50 1.63 16.20
N GLN A 392 4.97 2.00 15.03
CA GLN A 392 5.12 1.23 13.82
C GLN A 392 6.43 1.58 13.10
N VAL A 393 7.33 0.61 12.94
CA VAL A 393 8.67 0.80 12.36
C VAL A 393 9.08 -0.36 11.45
N GLN A 394 10.04 -0.14 10.55
CA GLN A 394 10.65 -1.26 9.84
C GLN A 394 11.47 -2.12 10.79
N PHE A 395 11.28 -3.45 10.73
CA PHE A 395 12.15 -4.39 11.43
C PHE A 395 12.20 -5.72 10.69
N SER A 396 13.41 -6.14 10.29
CA SER A 396 13.69 -7.41 9.64
C SER A 396 15.10 -7.89 9.96
N LEU A 397 15.49 -9.05 9.43
CA LEU A 397 16.87 -9.54 9.50
C LEU A 397 17.87 -8.62 8.75
N VAL A 398 17.39 -7.90 7.72
CA VAL A 398 18.19 -6.97 6.91
C VAL A 398 18.16 -5.56 7.50
N ASP A 399 17.13 -5.25 8.28
CA ASP A 399 17.01 -3.99 9.01
C ASP A 399 16.74 -4.25 10.48
N ALA A 400 17.82 -4.47 11.23
CA ALA A 400 17.77 -4.74 12.66
C ALA A 400 17.94 -3.48 13.52
N ARG A 401 17.82 -2.28 12.93
CA ARG A 401 18.08 -1.02 13.61
C ARG A 401 17.30 -0.82 14.93
N PRO A 402 16.02 -1.25 15.06
CA PRO A 402 15.30 -1.13 16.32
C PRO A 402 15.97 -1.84 17.53
N ARG A 403 16.88 -2.80 17.30
CA ARG A 403 17.61 -3.50 18.38
C ARG A 403 18.60 -2.63 19.14
N PHE A 404 19.10 -1.54 18.54
CA PHE A 404 20.20 -0.78 19.14
C PHE A 404 19.76 0.12 20.30
N ARG A 405 18.62 0.78 20.19
CA ARG A 405 18.10 1.71 21.23
C ARG A 405 16.60 1.59 21.44
N MET A 406 15.83 1.51 20.36
CA MET A 406 14.36 1.56 20.41
C MET A 406 13.75 0.45 21.26
N GLY A 407 14.27 -0.78 21.16
CA GLY A 407 13.78 -1.93 21.92
C GLY A 407 13.85 -1.72 23.44
N GLU A 408 14.90 -1.07 23.94
CA GLU A 408 15.04 -0.77 25.38
C GLU A 408 13.99 0.24 25.84
N VAL A 409 13.83 1.34 25.10
CA VAL A 409 12.82 2.37 25.39
C VAL A 409 11.41 1.78 25.35
N CYS A 410 11.10 0.98 24.33
CA CYS A 410 9.81 0.30 24.20
C CYS A 410 9.54 -0.64 25.38
N THR A 411 10.55 -1.41 25.81
CA THR A 411 10.43 -2.29 26.97
C THR A 411 10.18 -1.51 28.26
N ARG A 412 10.95 -0.45 28.49
CA ARG A 412 10.87 0.39 29.70
C ARG A 412 9.52 1.07 29.86
N HIS A 413 8.94 1.53 28.75
CA HIS A 413 7.69 2.30 28.76
C HIS A 413 6.46 1.49 28.33
N ASN A 414 6.60 0.17 28.18
CA ASN A 414 5.54 -0.73 27.73
C ASN A 414 4.88 -0.31 26.40
N VAL A 415 5.68 0.24 25.49
CA VAL A 415 5.28 0.52 24.10
C VAL A 415 5.59 -0.72 23.26
N LYS A 416 4.67 -1.12 22.38
CA LYS A 416 4.90 -2.27 21.47
C LYS A 416 5.25 -1.83 20.06
N LEU A 417 6.22 -2.49 19.45
CA LEU A 417 6.51 -2.30 18.03
C LEU A 417 5.49 -3.07 17.19
N LEU A 418 4.92 -2.39 16.19
CA LEU A 418 4.25 -3.02 15.07
C LEU A 418 5.20 -2.97 13.88
N THR A 419 5.65 -4.11 13.37
CA THR A 419 6.78 -4.11 12.43
C THR A 419 6.33 -4.33 11.01
N TYR A 420 6.74 -3.48 10.08
CA TYR A 420 6.56 -3.70 8.64
C TYR A 420 7.89 -4.07 7.96
N GLY A 421 7.82 -4.51 6.70
CA GLY A 421 9.01 -4.82 5.90
C GLY A 421 9.78 -6.06 6.37
N THR A 422 9.21 -6.83 7.29
CA THR A 422 9.83 -8.03 7.88
C THR A 422 10.27 -9.06 6.85
N LEU A 423 9.56 -9.17 5.73
CA LEU A 423 9.88 -10.11 4.64
C LEU A 423 10.65 -9.47 3.47
N CYS A 424 11.10 -8.21 3.60
CA CYS A 424 11.83 -7.48 2.57
C CYS A 424 11.16 -7.53 1.18
N GLY A 425 9.87 -7.21 1.09
CA GLY A 425 9.12 -7.29 -0.18
C GLY A 425 8.98 -8.71 -0.73
N GLY A 426 9.13 -9.72 0.12
CA GLY A 426 9.09 -11.14 -0.24
C GLY A 426 10.44 -11.72 -0.67
N PHE A 427 11.57 -11.02 -0.43
CA PHE A 427 12.91 -11.57 -0.65
C PHE A 427 13.30 -12.66 0.35
N LEU A 428 12.77 -12.60 1.58
CA LEU A 428 12.99 -13.61 2.61
C LEU A 428 12.04 -14.81 2.41
N ALA A 429 12.18 -15.50 1.28
CA ALA A 429 11.37 -16.65 0.87
C ALA A 429 12.17 -17.63 0.01
N GLU A 430 11.74 -18.90 -0.01
CA GLU A 430 12.38 -20.02 -0.72
C GLU A 430 12.63 -19.74 -2.20
N LYS A 431 11.72 -19.01 -2.85
CA LYS A 431 11.82 -18.70 -4.29
C LYS A 431 13.09 -17.93 -4.67
N TRP A 432 13.71 -17.24 -3.70
CA TRP A 432 14.93 -16.46 -3.88
C TRP A 432 16.21 -17.20 -3.50
N LEU A 433 16.11 -18.37 -2.88
CA LEU A 433 17.26 -19.17 -2.50
C LEU A 433 17.99 -19.70 -3.75
N GLY A 434 19.29 -19.49 -3.82
CA GLY A 434 20.14 -19.91 -4.94
C GLY A 434 19.90 -19.13 -6.24
N LYS A 435 19.19 -17.99 -6.19
CA LYS A 435 18.96 -17.14 -7.36
C LYS A 435 20.10 -16.13 -7.52
N THR A 436 20.42 -15.81 -8.76
CA THR A 436 21.22 -14.63 -9.10
C THR A 436 20.47 -13.36 -8.72
N GLU A 437 21.18 -12.25 -8.67
CA GLU A 437 20.61 -10.94 -8.42
C GLU A 437 19.43 -10.64 -9.38
N PRO A 438 18.28 -10.16 -8.87
CA PRO A 438 17.10 -9.89 -9.69
C PRO A 438 17.27 -8.68 -10.62
N GLN A 439 16.66 -8.76 -11.79
CA GLN A 439 16.42 -7.59 -12.64
C GLN A 439 15.21 -6.80 -12.11
N LEU A 440 15.46 -5.72 -11.37
CA LEU A 440 14.44 -4.92 -10.66
C LEU A 440 13.37 -4.24 -11.54
N PHE A 441 13.57 -4.20 -12.85
CA PHE A 441 12.63 -3.64 -13.83
C PHE A 441 12.12 -4.67 -14.84
N GLY A 442 12.40 -5.96 -14.60
CA GLY A 442 11.74 -7.06 -15.29
C GLY A 442 10.24 -7.10 -14.96
N ALA A 443 9.48 -7.82 -15.78
CA ALA A 443 8.02 -7.90 -15.66
C ALA A 443 7.54 -8.39 -14.28
N ASP A 444 8.35 -9.21 -13.60
CA ASP A 444 7.99 -9.84 -12.32
C ASP A 444 8.38 -9.04 -11.08
N SER A 445 9.00 -7.86 -11.23
CA SER A 445 9.50 -7.07 -10.11
C SER A 445 8.49 -6.01 -9.63
N THR A 446 8.08 -6.16 -8.38
CA THR A 446 7.18 -5.22 -7.70
C THR A 446 7.93 -3.98 -7.21
N PRO A 447 7.25 -2.81 -7.05
CA PRO A 447 7.88 -1.63 -6.47
C PRO A 447 8.53 -1.87 -5.09
N SER A 448 7.96 -2.77 -4.27
CA SER A 448 8.51 -3.10 -2.94
C SER A 448 9.84 -3.79 -3.07
N GLN A 449 9.96 -4.74 -4.00
CA GLN A 449 11.22 -5.44 -4.23
C GLN A 449 12.31 -4.45 -4.65
N ARG A 450 12.00 -3.45 -5.47
CA ARG A 450 13.00 -2.40 -5.81
C ARG A 450 13.51 -1.69 -4.56
N LYS A 451 12.59 -1.29 -3.68
CA LYS A 451 12.92 -0.64 -2.41
C LYS A 451 13.75 -1.54 -1.47
N TYR A 452 13.28 -2.74 -1.20
CA TYR A 452 13.95 -3.62 -0.25
C TYR A 452 15.26 -4.19 -0.80
N PHE A 453 15.41 -4.24 -2.12
CA PHE A 453 16.68 -4.57 -2.73
C PHE A 453 17.76 -3.51 -2.45
N GLU A 454 17.42 -2.21 -2.54
CA GLU A 454 18.32 -1.13 -2.11
C GLU A 454 18.73 -1.30 -0.64
N MET A 455 17.81 -1.72 0.22
CA MET A 455 18.12 -2.01 1.63
C MET A 455 19.05 -3.22 1.80
N ILE A 456 18.85 -4.30 1.02
CA ILE A 456 19.75 -5.46 1.00
C ILE A 456 21.17 -5.05 0.59
N GLN A 457 21.28 -4.21 -0.45
CA GLN A 457 22.57 -3.68 -0.93
C GLN A 457 23.19 -2.67 0.03
N THR A 458 22.40 -2.04 0.90
CA THR A 458 22.92 -1.15 1.95
C THR A 458 23.42 -1.97 3.15
N TRP A 459 22.64 -2.96 3.56
CA TRP A 459 22.95 -3.90 4.65
C TRP A 459 24.16 -4.79 4.35
N GLY A 460 24.30 -5.27 3.13
CA GLY A 460 25.34 -6.19 2.71
C GLY A 460 25.43 -6.23 1.19
N ASP A 461 25.55 -7.42 0.63
CA ASP A 461 25.42 -7.63 -0.81
C ASP A 461 24.50 -8.82 -1.06
N TRP A 462 24.25 -9.14 -2.33
CA TRP A 462 23.41 -10.27 -2.68
C TRP A 462 23.99 -11.61 -2.21
N ASP A 463 25.32 -11.75 -2.17
CA ASP A 463 25.99 -12.99 -1.74
C ASP A 463 25.84 -13.24 -0.24
N LEU A 464 25.97 -12.20 0.58
CA LEU A 464 25.67 -12.25 2.01
C LEU A 464 24.19 -12.52 2.24
N PHE A 465 23.30 -11.92 1.43
CA PHE A 465 21.87 -12.21 1.48
C PHE A 465 21.55 -13.67 1.14
N GLN A 466 22.21 -14.26 0.14
CA GLN A 466 22.08 -15.69 -0.17
C GLN A 466 22.63 -16.59 0.96
N THR A 467 23.68 -16.13 1.65
CA THR A 467 24.18 -16.81 2.85
C THR A 467 23.15 -16.79 3.97
N LEU A 468 22.49 -15.65 4.20
CA LEU A 468 21.37 -15.55 5.13
C LEU A 468 20.23 -16.51 4.74
N LEU A 469 19.79 -16.52 3.48
CA LEU A 469 18.72 -17.42 3.02
C LEU A 469 19.05 -18.90 3.24
N ARG A 470 20.31 -19.33 3.03
CA ARG A 470 20.76 -20.70 3.31
C ARG A 470 20.66 -21.02 4.81
N THR A 471 21.17 -20.14 5.68
CA THR A 471 21.05 -20.30 7.14
C THR A 471 19.59 -20.38 7.59
N LEU A 472 18.72 -19.51 7.06
CA LEU A 472 17.29 -19.57 7.35
C LEU A 472 16.66 -20.86 6.82
N LYS A 473 17.11 -21.39 5.68
CA LYS A 473 16.61 -22.65 5.14
C LYS A 473 16.94 -23.84 6.04
N ASP A 474 18.15 -23.90 6.60
CA ASP A 474 18.53 -24.99 7.51
C ASP A 474 17.66 -24.99 8.77
N ILE A 475 17.40 -23.80 9.33
CA ILE A 475 16.49 -23.61 10.48
C ILE A 475 15.05 -23.98 10.08
N ALA A 476 14.61 -23.56 8.90
CA ALA A 476 13.28 -23.85 8.38
C ALA A 476 13.04 -25.36 8.23
N ILE A 477 14.04 -26.12 7.75
CA ILE A 477 13.99 -27.60 7.70
C ILE A 477 13.87 -28.19 9.11
N LYS A 478 14.70 -27.74 10.06
CA LYS A 478 14.68 -28.22 11.45
C LYS A 478 13.30 -28.08 12.10
N HIS A 479 12.62 -26.95 11.86
CA HIS A 479 11.31 -26.65 12.47
C HIS A 479 10.11 -26.98 11.58
N SER A 480 10.34 -27.54 10.38
CA SER A 480 9.29 -27.88 9.40
C SER A 480 8.40 -26.68 8.99
N VAL A 481 9.03 -25.53 8.77
CA VAL A 481 8.40 -24.27 8.35
C VAL A 481 9.12 -23.67 7.14
N SER A 482 8.69 -22.51 6.65
CA SER A 482 9.39 -21.78 5.57
C SER A 482 10.45 -20.79 6.08
N ILE A 483 11.32 -20.33 5.18
CA ILE A 483 12.24 -19.20 5.38
C ILE A 483 11.47 -17.96 5.85
N SER A 484 10.29 -17.73 5.27
CA SER A 484 9.42 -16.61 5.64
C SER A 484 8.92 -16.73 7.09
N ASN A 485 8.57 -17.93 7.55
CA ASN A 485 8.24 -18.15 8.95
C ASN A 485 9.42 -17.92 9.88
N VAL A 486 10.62 -18.41 9.53
CA VAL A 486 11.82 -18.20 10.36
C VAL A 486 12.13 -16.71 10.50
N ALA A 487 12.09 -15.96 9.39
CA ALA A 487 12.31 -14.52 9.40
C ALA A 487 11.26 -13.76 10.25
N THR A 488 9.99 -14.15 10.13
CA THR A 488 8.89 -13.55 10.91
C THR A 488 9.01 -13.90 12.39
N ARG A 489 9.31 -15.16 12.72
CA ARG A 489 9.51 -15.65 14.08
C ARG A 489 10.67 -14.94 14.78
N TRP A 490 11.77 -14.72 14.07
CA TRP A 490 12.91 -13.97 14.59
C TRP A 490 12.51 -12.56 15.06
N VAL A 491 11.67 -11.85 14.31
CA VAL A 491 11.15 -10.54 14.73
C VAL A 491 10.17 -10.66 15.90
N LEU A 492 9.27 -11.65 15.87
CA LEU A 492 8.30 -11.89 16.95
C LEU A 492 8.94 -12.36 18.28
N ASP A 493 10.15 -12.90 18.28
CA ASP A 493 10.81 -13.34 19.51
C ASP A 493 11.32 -12.18 20.37
N PHE A 494 11.38 -10.96 19.84
CA PHE A 494 11.70 -9.78 20.65
C PHE A 494 10.50 -9.39 21.54
N PRO A 495 10.68 -9.22 22.86
CA PRO A 495 9.57 -9.00 23.81
C PRO A 495 8.86 -7.64 23.65
N TYR A 496 9.54 -6.68 23.03
CA TYR A 496 9.00 -5.36 22.68
C TYR A 496 8.25 -5.35 21.33
N VAL A 497 8.26 -6.44 20.56
CA VAL A 497 7.47 -6.56 19.33
C VAL A 497 6.08 -7.08 19.67
N GLY A 498 5.06 -6.28 19.39
CA GLY A 498 3.66 -6.68 19.54
C GLY A 498 3.23 -7.60 18.41
N ALA A 499 3.32 -7.10 17.18
CA ALA A 499 2.93 -7.83 15.98
C ALA A 499 3.81 -7.52 14.77
N VAL A 500 3.86 -8.47 13.83
CA VAL A 500 4.39 -8.27 12.47
C VAL A 500 3.23 -7.99 11.53
N ILE A 501 3.37 -6.94 10.72
CA ILE A 501 2.43 -6.60 9.65
C ILE A 501 2.86 -7.34 8.39
N VAL A 502 2.09 -8.36 8.01
CA VAL A 502 2.29 -9.15 6.79
C VAL A 502 1.39 -8.60 5.70
N GLY A 503 1.98 -8.26 4.57
CA GLY A 503 1.23 -7.71 3.45
C GLY A 503 0.27 -8.72 2.85
N ALA A 504 -1.00 -8.35 2.77
CA ALA A 504 -2.03 -9.17 2.15
C ALA A 504 -2.44 -8.56 0.80
N ARG A 505 -2.14 -9.27 -0.29
CA ARG A 505 -2.68 -8.93 -1.63
C ARG A 505 -4.04 -9.60 -1.74
N MET A 506 -5.04 -9.05 -1.05
CA MET A 506 -6.37 -9.66 -0.92
C MET A 506 -6.94 -10.08 -2.28
N GLY A 507 -7.25 -11.38 -2.44
CA GLY A 507 -7.73 -12.01 -3.67
C GLY A 507 -6.68 -12.27 -4.76
N VAL A 508 -5.48 -11.67 -4.69
CA VAL A 508 -4.43 -11.83 -5.71
C VAL A 508 -3.45 -12.95 -5.36
N SER A 509 -3.05 -13.05 -4.10
CA SER A 509 -2.12 -14.09 -3.64
C SER A 509 -2.30 -14.39 -2.16
N GLU A 510 -2.32 -15.67 -1.84
CA GLU A 510 -2.71 -16.19 -0.54
C GLU A 510 -1.58 -16.95 0.14
N HIS A 511 -1.34 -16.61 1.40
CA HIS A 511 -0.34 -17.26 2.24
C HIS A 511 -0.83 -17.45 3.68
N THR A 512 -2.15 -17.52 3.90
CA THR A 512 -2.77 -17.57 5.25
C THR A 512 -2.27 -18.76 6.07
N GLU A 513 -2.35 -19.97 5.52
CA GLU A 513 -1.87 -21.20 6.18
C GLU A 513 -0.38 -21.15 6.49
N GLU A 514 0.41 -20.70 5.52
CA GLU A 514 1.86 -20.59 5.70
C GLU A 514 2.20 -19.54 6.76
N ASN A 515 1.55 -18.38 6.75
CA ASN A 515 1.78 -17.33 7.74
C ASN A 515 1.48 -17.81 9.18
N LEU A 516 0.42 -18.61 9.36
CA LEU A 516 0.05 -19.17 10.67
C LEU A 516 1.10 -20.14 11.23
N LYS A 517 1.90 -20.81 10.38
CA LYS A 517 3.02 -21.67 10.82
C LYS A 517 4.16 -20.90 11.50
N THR A 518 4.07 -19.57 11.58
CA THR A 518 4.98 -18.77 12.41
C THR A 518 4.74 -18.99 13.91
N TYR A 519 3.55 -19.45 14.30
CA TYR A 519 3.19 -19.71 15.69
C TYR A 519 3.53 -21.13 16.15
N GLY A 520 3.59 -21.34 17.46
CA GLY A 520 3.66 -22.68 18.07
C GLY A 520 5.07 -23.27 18.16
N TRP A 521 6.09 -22.50 17.79
CA TRP A 521 7.50 -22.87 17.92
C TRP A 521 8.35 -21.63 18.22
N ARG A 522 9.63 -21.83 18.58
CA ARG A 522 10.58 -20.76 18.90
C ARG A 522 11.96 -21.08 18.36
N LEU A 523 12.76 -20.05 18.08
CA LEU A 523 14.16 -20.22 17.73
C LEU A 523 14.97 -20.67 18.95
N GLY A 524 15.67 -21.80 18.83
CA GLY A 524 16.61 -22.23 19.86
C GLY A 524 17.91 -21.41 19.85
N ASP A 525 18.72 -21.55 20.89
CA ASP A 525 19.97 -20.79 21.04
C ASP A 525 20.92 -20.96 19.84
N ASP A 526 21.05 -22.19 19.33
CA ASP A 526 21.86 -22.48 18.14
C ASP A 526 21.29 -21.80 16.88
N ASP A 527 19.96 -21.71 16.74
CA ASP A 527 19.32 -21.07 15.60
C ASP A 527 19.60 -19.56 15.62
N GLN A 528 19.46 -18.94 16.80
CA GLN A 528 19.77 -17.53 17.01
C GLN A 528 21.25 -17.24 16.78
N ALA A 529 22.15 -18.06 17.32
CA ALA A 529 23.59 -17.91 17.14
C ALA A 529 24.00 -18.05 15.66
N ASN A 530 23.38 -18.95 14.91
CA ASN A 530 23.66 -19.12 13.48
C ASN A 530 23.19 -17.93 12.65
N ILE A 531 22.01 -17.36 12.96
CA ILE A 531 21.55 -16.11 12.34
C ILE A 531 22.52 -14.98 12.68
N GLU A 532 22.86 -14.80 13.96
CA GLU A 532 23.70 -13.71 14.44
C GLU A 532 25.09 -13.71 13.77
N LYS A 533 25.71 -14.88 13.59
CA LYS A 533 26.97 -15.04 12.83
C LYS A 533 26.91 -14.50 11.40
N VAL A 534 25.74 -14.51 10.75
CA VAL A 534 25.56 -13.91 9.43
C VAL A 534 25.36 -12.41 9.56
N LEU A 535 24.54 -11.97 10.52
CA LEU A 535 24.26 -10.55 10.74
C LEU A 535 25.52 -9.77 11.14
N GLU A 536 26.46 -10.36 11.87
CA GLU A 536 27.75 -9.74 12.23
C GLU A 536 28.64 -9.43 11.02
N LYS A 537 28.43 -10.09 9.88
CA LYS A 537 29.16 -9.83 8.63
C LYS A 537 28.56 -8.68 7.81
N SER A 538 27.39 -8.19 8.21
CA SER A 538 26.70 -7.10 7.55
C SER A 538 27.17 -5.74 8.03
N ARG A 539 26.77 -4.68 7.33
CA ARG A 539 26.96 -3.28 7.70
C ARG A 539 25.87 -2.75 8.64
N ARG A 540 25.18 -3.61 9.40
CA ARG A 540 24.04 -3.22 10.24
C ARG A 540 24.32 -2.08 11.24
N GLU A 541 25.54 -2.02 11.79
CA GLU A 541 25.94 -0.97 12.73
C GLU A 541 26.16 0.36 12.02
N GLU A 542 26.83 0.34 10.87
CA GLU A 542 27.03 1.52 10.01
C GLU A 542 25.68 2.07 9.53
N VAL A 543 24.77 1.19 9.11
CA VAL A 543 23.40 1.56 8.75
C VAL A 543 22.70 2.29 9.90
N PHE A 544 22.81 1.80 11.13
CA PHE A 544 22.25 2.49 12.30
C PHE A 544 22.95 3.84 12.57
N GLN A 545 24.28 3.91 12.47
CA GLN A 545 25.04 5.15 12.70
C GLN A 545 24.71 6.24 11.67
N VAL A 546 24.52 5.86 10.41
CA VAL A 546 24.26 6.79 9.31
C VAL A 546 22.77 7.16 9.22
N MET A 547 21.87 6.19 9.39
CA MET A 547 20.43 6.35 9.12
C MET A 547 19.58 6.49 10.40
N GLY A 548 20.17 6.35 11.60
CA GLY A 548 19.41 6.31 12.86
C GLY A 548 18.72 4.96 13.07
N ASP A 549 17.75 4.88 14.00
CA ASP A 549 16.97 3.66 14.28
C ASP A 549 15.56 3.63 13.70
N CYS A 550 15.21 4.62 12.90
CA CYS A 550 13.94 4.66 12.22
C CYS A 550 14.09 5.19 10.80
N GLY A 551 13.38 4.55 9.87
CA GLY A 551 13.59 4.70 8.44
C GLY A 551 13.32 6.10 7.90
N SER A 552 14.36 6.93 7.80
CA SER A 552 14.36 8.19 7.05
C SER A 552 14.04 8.00 5.57
N GLU A 553 14.12 6.78 5.05
CA GLU A 553 13.72 6.38 3.70
C GLU A 553 12.21 6.07 3.56
N TYR A 554 11.45 6.18 4.66
CA TYR A 554 9.99 6.05 4.70
C TYR A 554 9.26 7.33 5.11
N ARG A 555 10.01 8.28 5.68
CA ARG A 555 9.67 9.70 5.65
C ARG A 555 10.08 10.19 4.27
#